data_AF-A0A3S8Z909-F1
#
_entry.id   AF-A0A3S8Z909-F1
#
_cell.length_a   1.000
_cell.length_b   1.000
_cell.length_c   1.000
_cell.angle_alpha   90.00
_cell.angle_beta   90.00
_cell.angle_gamma   90.00
#
_symmetry.space_group_name_H-M   'P 1'
#
loop_
_entity.id
_entity.type
_entity.pdbx_description
1 polymer ?
#
loop_
_entity_poly.entity_id
_entity_poly.type
_entity_poly.pdbx_seq_one_letter_code
_entity_poly.pdbx_strand_id
1 'polypeptide(L)'
;MEPDLRGRPRTHGLDPRRHGVRSQGRGDLRRHRRRPVRLARGGRGRHGRAAPHLRAGPGEDRPLRRSVRHLRASAGRHDGHLGRSPGIHSEGQPGVRAIVKTGDGQVGLREVADLPGPGPGTITVNVAATGICGTDRNEIRGTDGMIPRILGHEVSGVVAAIGDPVPGVPIGVEVGDRVVMETDAYLCRACHWCRTEQFNRCPHRTGIGRTAEGGLAEKINIRADAVHRLPDSVPLLEGALLEPLAVAVHSVLEGPFRVGPGSTVVVTGPGTMGQLTAQVCTAVGARVIMVGLDRHEARLRTAKDNGAYAAVSSESTDVRALIDSLTDGMGADHVFECSGSVAQVNSGLSYLGKGGKLGLVAFYKEPLTIDAMQVVHNELEIVGCRGKRASSFRTALALLDEGRLSLSPLIGSVRSLDEWDEAIEEVGRGLKVIMLPGGAALDSPLP
;
A
#
# COMPACT_ATOMS: atom_id res chain seq x y z
N MET A 1 -6.20 40.14 -64.25
CA MET A 1 -7.45 40.19 -65.05
C MET A 1 -8.59 40.25 -64.03
N GLU A 2 -9.06 41.47 -63.76
CA GLU A 2 -10.27 41.82 -62.99
C GLU A 2 -11.54 41.45 -63.79
N PRO A 3 -12.78 41.42 -63.24
CA PRO A 3 -13.47 42.58 -62.58
C PRO A 3 -14.29 42.23 -61.31
N ASP A 4 -14.40 43.09 -60.29
CA ASP A 4 -15.31 44.25 -60.02
C ASP A 4 -16.82 44.04 -60.26
N LEU A 5 -17.64 44.16 -59.20
CA LEU A 5 -18.68 45.23 -59.02
C LEU A 5 -19.69 44.97 -57.88
N ARG A 6 -19.49 45.74 -56.79
CA ARG A 6 -20.42 46.61 -56.01
C ARG A 6 -21.89 46.20 -55.69
N GLY A 7 -22.25 46.40 -54.41
CA GLY A 7 -23.61 46.85 -54.03
C GLY A 7 -23.95 46.74 -52.52
N ARG A 8 -23.89 47.85 -51.76
CA ARG A 8 -24.50 48.01 -50.41
C ARG A 8 -25.91 48.64 -50.52
N PRO A 9 -26.74 48.53 -49.47
CA PRO A 9 -27.34 49.72 -48.83
C PRO A 9 -27.31 49.69 -47.27
N ARG A 10 -26.91 50.78 -46.58
CA ARG A 10 -27.71 51.83 -45.87
C ARG A 10 -28.46 51.32 -44.61
N THR A 11 -27.96 51.51 -43.37
CA THR A 11 -28.08 52.66 -42.42
C THR A 11 -29.47 52.95 -41.83
N HIS A 12 -29.62 52.74 -40.51
CA HIS A 12 -30.26 53.59 -39.46
C HIS A 12 -29.90 52.91 -38.11
N GLY A 13 -29.28 53.49 -37.09
CA GLY A 13 -29.26 54.86 -36.60
C GLY A 13 -30.37 55.05 -35.57
N LEU A 14 -30.05 54.95 -34.27
CA LEU A 14 -30.53 55.79 -33.15
C LEU A 14 -30.06 55.25 -31.76
N ASP A 15 -29.16 56.02 -31.15
CA ASP A 15 -28.81 56.14 -29.71
C ASP A 15 -29.90 57.04 -29.01
N PRO A 16 -29.87 57.50 -27.73
CA PRO A 16 -29.18 57.12 -26.47
C PRO A 16 -30.10 57.10 -25.21
N ARG A 17 -29.52 56.74 -24.04
CA ARG A 17 -29.39 57.56 -22.79
C ARG A 17 -29.36 56.69 -21.52
N ARG A 18 -28.22 56.64 -20.82
CA ARG A 18 -27.85 57.39 -19.60
C ARG A 18 -28.55 56.93 -18.31
N HIS A 19 -27.76 56.35 -17.40
CA HIS A 19 -27.59 56.88 -16.04
C HIS A 19 -26.15 56.67 -15.59
N GLY A 20 -25.52 57.73 -15.11
CA GLY A 20 -24.19 57.71 -14.52
C GLY A 20 -24.25 58.03 -13.04
N VAL A 21 -23.22 57.61 -12.31
CA VAL A 21 -22.82 58.19 -11.02
C VAL A 21 -21.28 58.27 -11.01
N ARG A 22 -20.78 59.51 -10.94
CA ARG A 22 -19.43 59.95 -10.52
C ARG A 22 -19.36 59.86 -8.97
N SER A 23 -18.26 59.81 -8.22
CA SER A 23 -16.84 60.16 -8.39
C SER A 23 -16.10 59.83 -7.07
N GLN A 24 -14.80 59.52 -7.20
CA GLN A 24 -13.65 59.93 -6.36
C GLN A 24 -13.62 59.65 -4.83
N GLY A 25 -12.55 58.99 -4.41
CA GLY A 25 -12.00 59.05 -3.04
C GLY A 25 -10.65 58.35 -2.95
N ARG A 26 -9.57 59.10 -2.69
CA ARG A 26 -8.16 58.69 -2.60
C ARG A 26 -7.81 58.17 -1.19
N GLY A 27 -6.72 57.39 -1.10
CA GLY A 27 -5.92 57.11 0.11
C GLY A 27 -6.45 55.93 0.93
N ASP A 28 -5.67 55.00 1.46
CA ASP A 28 -4.33 55.15 2.03
C ASP A 28 -3.67 53.74 2.16
N LEU A 29 -2.44 53.60 1.68
CA LEU A 29 -1.65 52.37 1.75
C LEU A 29 -0.92 52.30 3.10
N ARG A 30 -1.43 51.52 4.06
CA ARG A 30 -0.69 51.21 5.29
C ARG A 30 0.27 50.03 5.09
N ARG A 31 1.52 50.39 4.79
CA ARG A 31 2.70 49.53 4.89
C ARG A 31 2.96 49.15 6.35
N HIS A 32 2.90 47.87 6.71
CA HIS A 32 3.50 47.36 7.93
C HIS A 32 5.03 47.28 7.78
N ARG A 33 5.73 48.29 8.31
CA ARG A 33 7.18 48.27 8.51
C ARG A 33 7.52 47.34 9.69
N ARG A 34 8.19 46.21 9.43
CA ARG A 34 8.91 45.44 10.47
C ARG A 34 10.20 46.18 10.82
N ARG A 35 10.38 46.51 12.10
CA ARG A 35 11.59 47.13 12.67
C ARG A 35 12.73 46.09 12.75
N PRO A 36 14.00 46.49 12.54
CA PRO A 36 15.15 45.63 12.75
C PRO A 36 15.54 45.61 14.24
N VAL A 37 15.84 44.43 14.77
CA VAL A 37 16.44 44.26 16.11
C VAL A 37 17.93 44.54 16.00
N ARG A 38 18.41 45.55 16.73
CA ARG A 38 19.84 45.86 16.90
C ARG A 38 20.45 44.99 17.99
N LEU A 39 21.62 44.45 17.68
CA LEU A 39 22.64 43.97 18.61
C LEU A 39 23.10 45.09 19.55
N ALA A 40 23.26 44.76 20.84
CA ALA A 40 24.09 45.52 21.77
C ALA A 40 24.99 44.56 22.56
N ARG A 41 26.29 44.87 22.54
CA ARG A 41 27.39 44.21 23.25
C ARG A 41 27.59 44.80 24.65
N GLY A 42 28.10 43.97 25.55
CA GLY A 42 28.85 44.34 26.76
C GLY A 42 28.65 43.29 27.86
N GLY A 43 29.62 42.64 28.49
CA GLY A 43 31.09 42.71 28.46
C GLY A 43 31.65 42.40 29.86
N ARG A 44 32.71 41.56 29.92
CA ARG A 44 33.64 41.25 31.05
C ARG A 44 33.20 40.14 32.03
N GLY A 45 34.04 39.20 32.49
CA GLY A 45 35.49 38.95 32.36
C GLY A 45 35.80 37.44 32.52
N ARG A 46 36.77 36.90 31.76
CA ARG A 46 38.18 36.60 32.11
C ARG A 46 38.40 35.50 33.17
N HIS A 47 39.02 34.41 32.70
CA HIS A 47 40.16 33.61 33.24
C HIS A 47 39.97 32.15 32.75
N GLY A 48 40.88 31.42 32.11
CA GLY A 48 42.25 31.65 31.64
C GLY A 48 42.87 30.29 31.27
N ARG A 49 43.84 30.31 30.34
CA ARG A 49 44.89 29.30 30.04
C ARG A 49 44.41 27.98 29.40
N ALA A 50 44.72 27.67 28.14
CA ALA A 50 45.99 27.50 27.40
C ALA A 50 46.43 26.01 27.33
N ALA A 51 46.63 25.54 26.10
CA ALA A 51 47.08 24.21 25.70
C ALA A 51 48.55 23.92 26.10
N PRO A 52 49.07 22.70 25.84
CA PRO A 52 49.85 22.57 24.60
C PRO A 52 49.74 21.22 23.87
N HIS A 53 50.15 21.30 22.60
CA HIS A 53 50.43 20.20 21.68
C HIS A 53 51.58 19.30 22.14
N LEU A 54 51.49 17.99 21.86
CA LEU A 54 52.65 17.11 21.66
C LEU A 54 52.41 16.15 20.49
N ARG A 55 53.38 16.09 19.57
CA ARG A 55 53.54 15.08 18.51
C ARG A 55 54.18 13.81 19.08
N ALA A 56 53.81 12.62 18.57
CA ALA A 56 54.73 11.47 18.41
C ALA A 56 54.10 10.35 17.55
N GLY A 57 54.81 10.00 16.46
CA GLY A 57 55.18 8.65 15.97
C GLY A 57 54.17 7.50 15.72
N PRO A 58 54.41 6.63 14.72
CA PRO A 58 53.53 5.52 14.36
C PRO A 58 53.82 4.26 15.21
N GLY A 59 52.77 3.51 15.54
CA GLY A 59 52.86 2.28 16.34
C GLY A 59 51.79 1.28 15.94
N GLU A 60 52.29 0.11 15.54
CA GLU A 60 51.69 -1.09 14.96
C GLU A 60 50.36 -1.62 15.52
N ASP A 61 49.61 -2.25 14.60
CA ASP A 61 48.39 -3.04 14.79
C ASP A 61 48.52 -4.21 15.78
N ARG A 62 47.53 -4.34 16.67
CA ARG A 62 47.04 -5.64 17.17
C ARG A 62 45.68 -5.52 17.87
N PRO A 63 44.62 -6.25 17.45
CA PRO A 63 43.30 -6.10 18.04
C PRO A 63 43.11 -6.95 19.31
N LEU A 64 42.71 -6.29 20.39
CA LEU A 64 42.19 -6.93 21.60
C LEU A 64 40.76 -7.45 21.37
N ARG A 65 40.61 -8.77 21.22
CA ARG A 65 39.31 -9.45 21.31
C ARG A 65 38.77 -9.34 22.74
N ARG A 66 37.78 -8.48 22.97
CA ARG A 66 36.90 -8.55 24.16
C ARG A 66 35.66 -9.34 23.80
N SER A 67 35.53 -10.51 24.42
CA SER A 67 34.37 -11.38 24.39
C SER A 67 33.20 -10.72 25.15
N VAL A 68 32.13 -10.39 24.43
CA VAL A 68 30.85 -10.02 25.04
C VAL A 68 30.12 -11.32 25.36
N ARG A 69 30.08 -11.70 26.65
CA ARG A 69 29.19 -12.73 27.15
C ARG A 69 27.75 -12.23 27.00
N HIS A 70 26.98 -12.86 26.11
CA HIS A 70 25.53 -12.66 26.05
C HIS A 70 24.89 -13.12 27.36
N LEU A 71 24.35 -12.18 28.12
CA LEU A 71 23.37 -12.45 29.16
C LEU A 71 22.12 -13.03 28.50
N ARG A 72 21.88 -14.33 28.72
CA ARG A 72 20.59 -14.96 28.46
C ARG A 72 19.56 -14.34 29.39
N ALA A 73 18.80 -13.38 28.89
CA ALA A 73 17.52 -13.04 29.49
C ALA A 73 16.58 -14.22 29.25
N SER A 74 16.18 -14.89 30.33
CA SER A 74 15.14 -15.91 30.34
C SER A 74 13.83 -15.27 29.89
N ALA A 75 13.50 -15.40 28.61
CA ALA A 75 12.14 -15.22 28.13
C ALA A 75 11.27 -16.28 28.81
N GLY A 76 10.41 -15.84 29.72
CA GLY A 76 9.34 -16.66 30.26
C GLY A 76 8.51 -17.20 29.10
N ARG A 77 8.37 -18.53 29.05
CA ARG A 77 7.43 -19.19 28.14
C ARG A 77 6.03 -18.81 28.59
N HIS A 78 5.43 -17.83 27.92
CA HIS A 78 3.99 -17.71 27.88
C HIS A 78 3.50 -18.73 26.85
N ASP A 79 3.26 -19.96 27.31
CA ASP A 79 2.42 -20.93 26.60
C ASP A 79 0.96 -20.46 26.74
N GLY A 80 0.62 -19.41 26.00
CA GLY A 80 -0.74 -18.91 25.86
C GLY A 80 -1.22 -19.19 24.43
N HIS A 81 -2.02 -20.24 24.28
CA HIS A 81 -2.88 -20.53 23.11
C HIS A 81 -2.33 -20.17 21.72
N LEU A 82 -1.17 -20.72 21.36
CA LEU A 82 -0.90 -20.96 19.94
C LEU A 82 -1.75 -22.16 19.53
N GLY A 83 -2.72 -21.91 18.64
CA GLY A 83 -3.65 -22.92 18.14
C GLY A 83 -2.91 -24.18 17.71
N ARG A 84 -3.43 -25.33 18.14
CA ARG A 84 -3.02 -26.63 17.56
C ARG A 84 -3.29 -26.54 16.05
N SER A 85 -2.31 -26.93 15.23
CA SER A 85 -2.52 -27.11 13.80
C SER A 85 -3.77 -27.99 13.58
N PRO A 86 -4.68 -27.62 12.67
CA PRO A 86 -5.83 -28.45 12.38
C PRO A 86 -5.32 -29.81 11.92
N GLY A 87 -5.78 -30.87 12.59
CA GLY A 87 -5.51 -32.23 12.14
C GLY A 87 -6.12 -32.41 10.76
N ILE A 88 -5.34 -32.91 9.80
CA ILE A 88 -5.88 -33.35 8.51
C ILE A 88 -6.69 -34.62 8.80
N HIS A 89 -8.00 -34.61 8.52
CA HIS A 89 -8.87 -35.75 8.83
C HIS A 89 -8.70 -36.92 7.85
N SER A 90 -9.04 -38.11 8.36
CA SER A 90 -9.54 -39.24 7.57
C SER A 90 -11.01 -39.02 7.19
N GLU A 91 -11.44 -39.49 6.02
CA GLU A 91 -12.81 -39.37 5.48
C GLU A 91 -13.92 -39.59 6.53
N GLY A 92 -14.91 -38.68 6.60
CA GLY A 92 -16.19 -38.91 7.30
C GLY A 92 -16.53 -38.05 8.54
N GLN A 93 -15.76 -37.01 8.90
CA GLN A 93 -16.17 -36.00 9.90
C GLN A 93 -16.55 -34.68 9.22
N PRO A 94 -17.48 -33.88 9.77
CA PRO A 94 -17.83 -32.58 9.19
C PRO A 94 -16.57 -31.70 9.12
N GLY A 95 -16.16 -31.35 7.91
CA GLY A 95 -14.99 -30.51 7.67
C GLY A 95 -15.33 -29.22 6.95
N VAL A 96 -14.35 -28.32 6.90
CA VAL A 96 -14.36 -27.16 6.01
C VAL A 96 -13.37 -27.36 4.89
N ARG A 97 -13.71 -26.86 3.70
CA ARG A 97 -12.83 -26.92 2.53
C ARG A 97 -11.79 -25.81 2.61
N ALA A 98 -10.54 -26.15 2.30
CA ALA A 98 -9.43 -25.20 2.32
C ALA A 98 -8.30 -25.56 1.35
N ILE A 99 -7.54 -24.56 0.89
CA ILE A 99 -6.27 -24.76 0.20
C ILE A 99 -5.15 -24.86 1.23
N VAL A 100 -4.65 -26.07 1.41
CA VAL A 100 -3.70 -26.41 2.47
C VAL A 100 -2.33 -26.69 1.88
N LYS A 101 -1.32 -26.04 2.45
CA LYS A 101 0.07 -26.39 2.25
C LYS A 101 0.53 -27.38 3.31
N THR A 102 0.97 -28.57 2.88
CA THR A 102 1.46 -29.65 3.77
C THR A 102 2.96 -29.90 3.68
N GLY A 103 3.66 -29.24 2.74
CA GLY A 103 5.08 -29.42 2.50
C GLY A 103 5.57 -28.50 1.37
N ASP A 104 6.83 -28.63 1.00
CA ASP A 104 7.41 -27.85 -0.11
C ASP A 104 6.75 -28.20 -1.44
N GLY A 105 6.16 -27.21 -2.12
CA GLY A 105 5.33 -27.41 -3.32
C GLY A 105 4.09 -28.28 -3.12
N GLN A 106 3.85 -28.83 -1.92
CA GLN A 106 2.72 -29.69 -1.62
C GLN A 106 1.55 -28.83 -1.14
N VAL A 107 0.76 -28.38 -2.10
CA VAL A 107 -0.43 -27.56 -1.89
C VAL A 107 -1.60 -28.23 -2.59
N GLY A 108 -2.76 -28.20 -1.97
CA GLY A 108 -3.98 -28.72 -2.60
C GLY A 108 -5.21 -28.39 -1.79
N LEU A 109 -6.35 -28.50 -2.47
CA LEU A 109 -7.65 -28.52 -1.83
C LEU A 109 -7.75 -29.74 -0.90
N ARG A 110 -8.16 -29.49 0.35
CA ARG A 110 -8.39 -30.53 1.35
C ARG A 110 -9.64 -30.20 2.17
N GLU A 111 -10.23 -31.24 2.71
CA GLU A 111 -11.19 -31.14 3.80
C GLU A 111 -10.39 -31.16 5.12
N VAL A 112 -10.54 -30.12 5.94
CA VAL A 112 -9.90 -29.99 7.25
C VAL A 112 -10.96 -30.01 8.35
N ALA A 113 -10.54 -30.28 9.58
CA ALA A 113 -11.43 -30.25 10.74
C ALA A 113 -12.26 -28.96 10.75
N ASP A 114 -13.56 -29.06 11.10
CA ASP A 114 -14.33 -27.85 11.34
C ASP A 114 -13.58 -26.98 12.34
N LEU A 115 -13.53 -25.68 12.04
CA LEU A 115 -12.77 -24.74 12.83
C LEU A 115 -13.31 -24.77 14.26
N PRO A 116 -12.45 -24.92 15.28
CA PRO A 116 -12.91 -24.74 16.65
C PRO A 116 -13.55 -23.35 16.75
N GLY A 117 -14.63 -23.25 17.51
CA GLY A 117 -15.27 -21.96 17.78
C GLY A 117 -14.25 -20.90 18.23
N PRO A 118 -14.56 -19.61 18.04
CA PRO A 118 -13.59 -18.56 18.32
C PRO A 118 -13.23 -18.58 19.82
N GLY A 119 -11.93 -18.59 20.11
CA GLY A 119 -11.44 -18.43 21.47
C GLY A 119 -11.61 -16.99 21.97
N PRO A 120 -11.27 -16.71 23.24
CA PRO A 120 -11.41 -15.38 23.82
C PRO A 120 -10.70 -14.28 22.99
N GLY A 121 -11.41 -13.17 22.73
CA GLY A 121 -10.89 -12.02 21.96
C GLY A 121 -10.72 -12.28 20.47
N THR A 122 -11.28 -13.39 19.95
CA THR A 122 -11.28 -13.75 18.53
C THR A 122 -12.69 -13.84 17.99
N ILE A 123 -12.81 -13.87 16.67
CA ILE A 123 -14.07 -14.05 15.94
C ILE A 123 -13.88 -15.12 14.87
N THR A 124 -14.97 -15.78 14.50
CA THR A 124 -15.04 -16.61 13.29
C THR A 124 -15.68 -15.80 12.18
N VAL A 125 -15.07 -15.80 11.01
CA VAL A 125 -15.60 -15.18 9.80
C VAL A 125 -15.89 -16.27 8.78
N ASN A 126 -17.13 -16.29 8.28
CA ASN A 126 -17.49 -17.06 7.09
C ASN A 126 -16.93 -16.31 5.87
N VAL A 127 -15.97 -16.93 5.16
CA VAL A 127 -15.27 -16.26 4.07
C VAL A 127 -16.15 -16.22 2.83
N ALA A 128 -16.35 -15.01 2.31
CA ALA A 128 -17.08 -14.78 1.08
C ALA A 128 -16.13 -14.77 -0.13
N ALA A 129 -15.04 -14.03 0.00
CA ALA A 129 -14.05 -13.87 -1.05
C ALA A 129 -12.65 -13.69 -0.48
N THR A 130 -11.67 -14.29 -1.14
CA THR A 130 -10.25 -14.12 -0.82
C THR A 130 -9.43 -13.90 -2.08
N GLY A 131 -8.62 -12.84 -2.11
CA GLY A 131 -7.72 -12.57 -3.21
C GLY A 131 -6.51 -13.49 -3.18
N ILE A 132 -6.02 -13.87 -4.36
CA ILE A 132 -4.69 -14.48 -4.48
C ILE A 132 -3.66 -13.38 -4.76
N CYS A 133 -2.64 -13.34 -3.90
CA CYS A 133 -1.52 -12.41 -4.03
C CYS A 133 -0.34 -13.04 -4.77
N GLY A 134 0.50 -12.21 -5.38
CA GLY A 134 1.78 -12.67 -5.95
C GLY A 134 2.69 -13.30 -4.89
N THR A 135 2.55 -12.93 -3.62
CA THR A 135 3.28 -13.53 -2.50
C THR A 135 2.82 -14.96 -2.21
N ASP A 136 1.56 -15.32 -2.44
CA ASP A 136 1.07 -16.70 -2.24
C ASP A 136 1.81 -17.69 -3.15
N ARG A 137 2.22 -17.27 -4.36
CA ARG A 137 3.10 -18.09 -5.24
C ARG A 137 4.46 -18.38 -4.60
N ASN A 138 5.00 -17.44 -3.84
CA ASN A 138 6.22 -17.65 -3.08
C ASN A 138 5.94 -18.53 -1.87
N GLU A 139 4.79 -18.37 -1.20
CA GLU A 139 4.37 -19.25 -0.10
C GLU A 139 4.19 -20.70 -0.55
N ILE A 140 3.64 -20.94 -1.74
CA ILE A 140 3.47 -22.29 -2.32
C ILE A 140 4.83 -22.96 -2.55
N ARG A 141 5.82 -22.22 -3.05
CA ARG A 141 7.17 -22.72 -3.38
C ARG A 141 8.18 -22.68 -2.23
N GLY A 142 7.87 -21.95 -1.16
CA GLY A 142 8.81 -21.70 -0.06
C GLY A 142 8.64 -22.68 1.09
N THR A 143 9.70 -22.99 1.82
CA THR A 143 9.63 -23.84 3.02
C THR A 143 9.45 -23.05 4.32
N ASP A 144 9.51 -21.71 4.24
CA ASP A 144 9.32 -20.84 5.39
C ASP A 144 7.88 -20.89 5.93
N GLY A 145 7.74 -20.61 7.23
CA GLY A 145 6.46 -20.49 7.92
C GLY A 145 6.00 -21.78 8.61
N MET A 146 4.72 -21.82 8.97
CA MET A 146 4.09 -22.97 9.62
C MET A 146 3.66 -23.99 8.55
N ILE A 147 3.91 -25.29 8.77
CA ILE A 147 3.40 -26.37 7.90
C ILE A 147 2.92 -27.51 8.81
N PRO A 148 1.70 -28.06 8.61
CA PRO A 148 0.71 -27.65 7.62
C PRO A 148 0.09 -26.27 7.92
N ARG A 149 -0.44 -25.60 6.89
CA ARG A 149 -1.18 -24.34 7.01
C ARG A 149 -2.19 -24.15 5.87
N ILE A 150 -3.26 -23.44 6.13
CA ILE A 150 -4.16 -22.86 5.13
C ILE A 150 -3.52 -21.58 4.56
N LEU A 151 -3.58 -21.39 3.25
CA LEU A 151 -3.02 -20.21 2.56
C LEU A 151 -4.01 -19.02 2.51
N GLY A 152 -3.57 -17.87 1.97
CA GLY A 152 -4.44 -16.73 1.67
C GLY A 152 -4.55 -15.69 2.79
N HIS A 153 -4.54 -14.42 2.42
CA HIS A 153 -4.47 -13.30 3.37
C HIS A 153 -5.22 -12.03 2.94
N GLU A 154 -5.93 -12.06 1.81
CA GLU A 154 -6.67 -10.91 1.28
C GLU A 154 -8.17 -11.17 1.37
N VAL A 155 -8.72 -11.13 2.59
CA VAL A 155 -9.98 -11.83 2.91
C VAL A 155 -11.09 -10.85 3.26
N SER A 156 -12.29 -11.17 2.78
CA SER A 156 -13.55 -10.55 3.17
C SER A 156 -14.61 -11.61 3.49
N GLY A 157 -15.54 -11.26 4.36
CA GLY A 157 -16.58 -12.20 4.77
C GLY A 157 -17.57 -11.61 5.76
N VAL A 158 -18.31 -12.50 6.41
CA VAL A 158 -19.35 -12.15 7.39
C VAL A 158 -18.98 -12.75 8.75
N VAL A 159 -19.08 -11.96 9.81
CA VAL A 159 -18.85 -12.43 11.18
C VAL A 159 -19.90 -13.48 11.54
N ALA A 160 -19.44 -14.70 11.81
CA ALA A 160 -20.29 -15.85 12.10
C ALA A 160 -20.42 -16.12 13.61
N ALA A 161 -19.35 -15.86 14.36
CA ALA A 161 -19.33 -16.05 15.81
C ALA A 161 -18.29 -15.12 16.46
N ILE A 162 -18.51 -14.81 17.73
CA ILE A 162 -17.64 -13.97 18.54
C ILE A 162 -17.27 -14.77 19.81
N GLY A 163 -15.98 -14.86 20.10
CA GLY A 163 -15.49 -15.50 21.32
C GLY A 163 -15.60 -14.60 22.54
N ASP A 164 -15.32 -15.15 23.72
CA ASP A 164 -15.47 -14.42 24.98
C ASP A 164 -14.68 -13.10 25.00
N PRO A 165 -15.22 -12.02 25.60
CA PRO A 165 -14.54 -10.74 25.68
C PRO A 165 -13.26 -10.83 26.53
N VAL A 166 -12.22 -10.14 26.10
CA VAL A 166 -10.94 -10.05 26.83
C VAL A 166 -10.68 -8.59 27.22
N PRO A 167 -10.38 -8.28 28.50
CA PRO A 167 -10.06 -6.92 28.93
C PRO A 167 -8.98 -6.27 28.07
N GLY A 168 -9.26 -5.09 27.53
CA GLY A 168 -8.32 -4.33 26.68
C GLY A 168 -8.26 -4.75 25.21
N VAL A 169 -9.07 -5.73 24.77
CA VAL A 169 -9.24 -6.09 23.36
C VAL A 169 -10.62 -5.60 22.91
N PRO A 170 -10.71 -4.53 22.10
CA PRO A 170 -11.99 -4.05 21.62
C PRO A 170 -12.61 -5.04 20.63
N ILE A 171 -13.86 -5.41 20.85
CA ILE A 171 -14.70 -6.13 19.89
C ILE A 171 -15.64 -5.08 19.29
N GLY A 172 -15.27 -4.56 18.12
CA GLY A 172 -15.99 -3.47 17.43
C GLY A 172 -16.96 -3.95 16.35
N VAL A 173 -17.37 -5.22 16.41
CA VAL A 173 -18.19 -5.90 15.39
C VAL A 173 -19.24 -6.80 16.05
N GLU A 174 -20.30 -7.10 15.31
CA GLU A 174 -21.40 -7.98 15.70
C GLU A 174 -21.52 -9.17 14.73
N VAL A 175 -22.18 -10.25 15.16
CA VAL A 175 -22.50 -11.37 14.26
C VAL A 175 -23.40 -10.85 13.13
N GLY A 176 -23.06 -11.19 11.89
CA GLY A 176 -23.71 -10.67 10.69
C GLY A 176 -23.01 -9.46 10.06
N ASP A 177 -22.06 -8.82 10.75
CA ASP A 177 -21.28 -7.73 10.15
C ASP A 177 -20.45 -8.24 8.97
N ARG A 178 -20.48 -7.46 7.88
CA ARG A 178 -19.59 -7.64 6.73
C ARG A 178 -18.25 -7.02 7.07
N VAL A 179 -17.16 -7.75 6.87
CA VAL A 179 -15.82 -7.35 7.31
C VAL A 179 -14.75 -7.65 6.28
N VAL A 180 -13.72 -6.81 6.28
CA VAL A 180 -12.39 -7.13 5.76
C VAL A 180 -11.44 -7.32 6.95
N MET A 181 -10.42 -8.16 6.78
CA MET A 181 -9.42 -8.42 7.82
C MET A 181 -8.03 -7.90 7.48
N GLU A 182 -7.36 -7.47 8.55
CA GLU A 182 -5.94 -7.26 8.60
C GLU A 182 -5.18 -8.59 8.52
N THR A 183 -3.95 -8.54 8.01
CA THR A 183 -3.10 -9.74 7.89
C THR A 183 -2.38 -10.16 9.16
N ASP A 184 -2.49 -9.38 10.25
CA ASP A 184 -1.76 -9.57 11.51
C ASP A 184 -2.52 -10.53 12.44
N ALA A 185 -2.32 -11.84 12.26
CA ALA A 185 -2.95 -12.88 13.09
C ALA A 185 -2.62 -12.73 14.58
N TYR A 186 -1.37 -12.35 14.89
CA TYR A 186 -0.93 -12.04 16.26
C TYR A 186 -0.05 -10.81 16.29
N LEU A 187 -0.17 -10.04 17.39
CA LEU A 187 0.66 -8.90 17.72
C LEU A 187 1.04 -8.99 19.19
N CYS A 188 2.31 -8.71 19.52
CA CYS A 188 2.72 -8.72 20.93
C CYS A 188 2.10 -7.59 21.76
N ARG A 189 1.57 -6.53 21.13
CA ARG A 189 1.00 -5.32 21.76
C ARG A 189 1.95 -4.56 22.70
N ALA A 190 3.17 -5.06 22.93
CA ALA A 190 4.10 -4.56 23.93
C ALA A 190 5.42 -3.99 23.35
N CYS A 191 5.75 -4.22 22.08
CA CYS A 191 6.97 -3.64 21.50
C CYS A 191 6.76 -2.16 21.10
N HIS A 192 7.85 -1.43 20.84
CA HIS A 192 7.82 -0.05 20.36
C HIS A 192 6.89 0.14 19.16
N TRP A 193 6.97 -0.78 18.19
CA TRP A 193 6.16 -0.71 16.97
C TRP A 193 4.68 -0.94 17.23
N CYS A 194 4.33 -1.89 18.11
CA CYS A 194 2.93 -2.10 18.48
C CYS A 194 2.35 -0.90 19.26
N ARG A 195 3.12 -0.31 20.18
CA ARG A 195 2.67 0.88 20.93
C ARG A 195 2.49 2.12 20.06
N THR A 196 3.06 2.13 18.86
CA THR A 196 2.94 3.22 17.88
C THR A 196 2.10 2.82 16.67
N GLU A 197 1.35 1.70 16.75
CA GLU A 197 0.48 1.16 15.69
C GLU A 197 1.20 0.84 14.36
N GLN A 198 2.52 0.69 14.39
CA GLN A 198 3.33 0.26 13.27
C GLN A 198 3.47 -1.27 13.26
N PHE A 199 2.32 -1.96 13.28
CA PHE A 199 2.22 -3.41 13.44
C PHE A 199 3.03 -4.20 12.41
N ASN A 200 3.10 -3.68 11.19
CA ASN A 200 3.96 -4.19 10.13
C ASN A 200 5.45 -4.28 10.49
N ARG A 201 5.92 -3.67 11.59
CA ARG A 201 7.32 -3.74 12.07
C ARG A 201 7.48 -4.54 13.37
N CYS A 202 6.40 -5.09 13.91
CA CYS A 202 6.45 -5.91 15.12
C CYS A 202 7.30 -7.18 14.88
N PRO A 203 8.34 -7.44 15.70
CA PRO A 203 9.21 -8.62 15.52
C PRO A 203 8.54 -9.93 15.93
N HIS A 204 7.44 -9.85 16.69
CA HIS A 204 6.67 -11.00 17.15
C HIS A 204 5.38 -11.22 16.35
N ARG A 205 5.17 -10.45 15.26
CA ARG A 205 3.98 -10.54 14.44
C ARG A 205 3.90 -11.91 13.77
N THR A 206 2.75 -12.56 13.84
CA THR A 206 2.40 -13.66 12.92
C THR A 206 1.38 -13.17 11.89
N GLY A 207 1.32 -13.84 10.74
CA GLY A 207 0.42 -13.47 9.66
C GLY A 207 -0.37 -14.65 9.13
N ILE A 208 -1.64 -14.40 8.85
CA ILE A 208 -2.54 -15.36 8.20
C ILE A 208 -1.96 -15.79 6.85
N GLY A 209 -2.16 -17.06 6.48
CA GLY A 209 -1.64 -17.64 5.23
C GLY A 209 -0.14 -17.98 5.24
N ARG A 210 0.61 -17.65 6.31
CA ARG A 210 2.07 -17.90 6.39
C ARG A 210 2.51 -18.48 7.73
N THR A 211 2.26 -17.78 8.84
CA THR A 211 2.64 -18.20 10.21
C THR A 211 1.43 -18.39 11.12
N ALA A 212 0.24 -18.35 10.54
CA ALA A 212 -1.05 -18.71 11.10
C ALA A 212 -1.95 -19.19 9.94
N GLU A 213 -3.09 -19.78 10.26
CA GLU A 213 -4.07 -20.20 9.26
C GLU A 213 -4.56 -19.01 8.42
N GLY A 214 -4.76 -19.25 7.12
CA GLY A 214 -5.19 -18.27 6.12
C GLY A 214 -6.67 -18.35 5.78
N GLY A 215 -7.08 -17.53 4.80
CA GLY A 215 -8.47 -17.39 4.38
C GLY A 215 -8.82 -18.02 3.03
N LEU A 216 -7.92 -18.80 2.40
CA LEU A 216 -8.30 -19.75 1.34
C LEU A 216 -9.01 -20.96 1.95
N ALA A 217 -10.08 -20.70 2.70
CA ALA A 217 -10.91 -21.66 3.41
C ALA A 217 -12.31 -21.08 3.61
N GLU A 218 -13.32 -21.94 3.80
CA GLU A 218 -14.71 -21.52 4.02
C GLU A 218 -14.90 -20.64 5.27
N LYS A 219 -14.04 -20.82 6.28
CA LYS A 219 -14.06 -20.06 7.52
C LYS A 219 -12.64 -19.72 7.97
N ILE A 220 -12.51 -18.69 8.79
CA ILE A 220 -11.25 -18.33 9.45
C ILE A 220 -11.52 -17.76 10.85
N ASN A 221 -10.65 -18.11 11.80
CA ASN A 221 -10.60 -17.44 13.10
C ASN A 221 -9.52 -16.36 13.10
N ILE A 222 -9.88 -15.16 13.54
CA ILE A 222 -8.97 -14.00 13.60
C ILE A 222 -9.23 -13.20 14.88
N ARG A 223 -8.26 -12.40 15.33
CA ARG A 223 -8.44 -11.48 16.46
C ARG A 223 -9.56 -10.48 16.16
N ALA A 224 -10.42 -10.22 17.12
CA ALA A 224 -11.62 -9.38 16.94
C ALA A 224 -11.31 -7.91 16.56
N ASP A 225 -10.13 -7.41 16.93
CA ASP A 225 -9.68 -6.05 16.61
C ASP A 225 -8.90 -5.96 15.28
N ALA A 226 -8.76 -7.08 14.57
CA ALA A 226 -8.04 -7.18 13.31
C ALA A 226 -9.01 -7.13 12.11
N VAL A 227 -10.25 -6.70 12.33
CA VAL A 227 -11.25 -6.55 11.28
C VAL A 227 -11.77 -5.13 11.21
N HIS A 228 -12.19 -4.74 10.00
CA HIS A 228 -12.82 -3.47 9.71
C HIS A 228 -14.17 -3.76 9.07
N ARG A 229 -15.24 -3.12 9.57
CA ARG A 229 -16.57 -3.26 8.97
C ARG A 229 -16.55 -2.69 7.56
N LEU A 230 -17.10 -3.47 6.64
CA LEU A 230 -17.26 -3.11 5.25
C LEU A 230 -18.60 -2.37 5.10
N PRO A 231 -18.62 -1.16 4.52
CA PRO A 231 -19.87 -0.47 4.21
C PRO A 231 -20.76 -1.29 3.29
N ASP A 232 -22.08 -1.14 3.42
CA ASP A 232 -23.07 -1.81 2.55
C ASP A 232 -22.89 -1.49 1.06
N SER A 233 -22.31 -0.32 0.77
CA SER A 233 -21.98 0.13 -0.59
C SER A 233 -20.84 -0.63 -1.26
N VAL A 234 -19.98 -1.33 -0.51
CA VAL A 234 -18.81 -2.04 -1.05
C VAL A 234 -19.09 -3.53 -1.04
N PRO A 235 -19.26 -4.23 -2.18
CA PRO A 235 -19.55 -5.66 -2.22
C PRO A 235 -18.45 -6.51 -1.56
N LEU A 236 -18.83 -7.66 -0.97
CA LEU A 236 -17.85 -8.59 -0.37
C LEU A 236 -16.78 -9.01 -1.38
N LEU A 237 -17.13 -9.20 -2.65
CA LEU A 237 -16.15 -9.53 -3.69
C LEU A 237 -15.03 -8.48 -3.83
N GLU A 238 -15.40 -7.19 -3.75
CA GLU A 238 -14.45 -6.06 -3.75
C GLU A 238 -13.72 -5.94 -2.41
N GLY A 239 -14.34 -6.36 -1.31
CA GLY A 239 -13.75 -6.45 0.02
C GLY A 239 -12.42 -7.21 0.05
N ALA A 240 -12.25 -8.23 -0.79
CA ALA A 240 -10.99 -8.97 -0.91
C ALA A 240 -9.82 -8.13 -1.44
N LEU A 241 -10.08 -6.99 -2.09
CA LEU A 241 -9.06 -6.03 -2.53
C LEU A 241 -8.71 -4.97 -1.48
N LEU A 242 -9.38 -4.92 -0.33
CA LEU A 242 -9.12 -3.90 0.70
C LEU A 242 -7.77 -4.08 1.38
N GLU A 243 -7.28 -5.32 1.55
CA GLU A 243 -5.93 -5.56 2.08
C GLU A 243 -4.84 -4.98 1.17
N PRO A 244 -4.77 -5.31 -0.14
CA PRO A 244 -3.77 -4.72 -1.00
C PRO A 244 -4.00 -3.21 -1.22
N LEU A 245 -5.25 -2.72 -1.14
CA LEU A 245 -5.53 -1.28 -1.15
C LEU A 245 -4.95 -0.60 0.11
N ALA A 246 -5.07 -1.22 1.29
CA ALA A 246 -4.47 -0.71 2.52
C ALA A 246 -2.93 -0.67 2.42
N VAL A 247 -2.30 -1.61 1.70
CA VAL A 247 -0.85 -1.55 1.40
C VAL A 247 -0.53 -0.35 0.49
N ALA A 248 -1.35 -0.09 -0.53
CA ALA A 248 -1.18 1.07 -1.40
C ALA A 248 -1.35 2.39 -0.62
N VAL A 249 -2.38 2.49 0.22
CA VAL A 249 -2.59 3.63 1.13
C VAL A 249 -1.40 3.85 2.05
N HIS A 250 -0.89 2.79 2.67
CA HIS A 250 0.28 2.89 3.53
C HIS A 250 1.50 3.43 2.77
N SER A 251 1.73 2.88 1.57
CA SER A 251 2.85 3.26 0.70
C SER A 251 2.77 4.72 0.26
N VAL A 252 1.57 5.20 -0.10
CA VAL A 252 1.38 6.55 -0.66
C VAL A 252 1.25 7.63 0.42
N LEU A 253 0.51 7.37 1.51
CA LEU A 253 0.05 8.42 2.44
C LEU A 253 0.66 8.36 3.83
N GLU A 254 1.10 7.19 4.29
CA GLU A 254 1.56 7.01 5.68
C GLU A 254 3.07 6.81 5.79
N GLY A 255 3.73 6.53 4.67
CA GLY A 255 5.18 6.54 4.55
C GLY A 255 5.75 7.98 4.55
N PRO A 256 7.07 8.14 4.38
CA PRO A 256 7.71 9.45 4.26
C PRO A 256 7.41 10.15 2.93
N PHE A 257 6.52 9.60 2.10
CA PHE A 257 6.08 10.17 0.84
C PHE A 257 5.09 11.29 1.13
N ARG A 258 5.41 12.50 0.68
CA ARG A 258 4.51 13.66 0.76
C ARG A 258 3.72 13.76 -0.54
N VAL A 259 3.03 12.67 -0.91
CA VAL A 259 2.16 12.70 -2.09
C VAL A 259 0.96 13.58 -1.77
N GLY A 260 0.69 14.56 -2.62
CA GLY A 260 -0.44 15.45 -2.44
C GLY A 260 -0.90 16.06 -3.75
N PRO A 261 -1.87 16.99 -3.67
CA PRO A 261 -2.41 17.65 -4.84
C PRO A 261 -1.30 18.31 -5.67
N GLY A 262 -1.32 18.07 -6.98
CA GLY A 262 -0.37 18.65 -7.92
C GLY A 262 0.99 17.95 -8.02
N SER A 263 1.29 16.96 -7.16
CA SER A 263 2.50 16.14 -7.32
C SER A 263 2.46 15.38 -8.66
N THR A 264 3.59 15.31 -9.36
CA THR A 264 3.77 14.42 -10.50
C THR A 264 4.30 13.08 -10.00
N VAL A 265 3.54 12.02 -10.22
CA VAL A 265 3.84 10.68 -9.71
C VAL A 265 3.97 9.70 -10.86
N VAL A 266 5.03 8.91 -10.86
CA VAL A 266 5.18 7.77 -11.77
C VAL A 266 4.92 6.48 -11.01
N VAL A 267 4.14 5.58 -11.58
CA VAL A 267 3.94 4.23 -11.03
C VAL A 267 4.40 3.23 -12.07
N THR A 268 5.41 2.41 -11.75
CA THR A 268 5.91 1.38 -12.67
C THR A 268 5.34 0.02 -12.30
N GLY A 269 4.90 -0.73 -13.32
CA GLY A 269 4.30 -2.05 -13.14
C GLY A 269 2.78 -1.99 -12.99
N PRO A 270 2.00 -2.12 -14.08
CA PRO A 270 0.54 -1.96 -14.07
C PRO A 270 -0.22 -3.19 -13.55
N GLY A 271 0.39 -4.00 -12.68
CA GLY A 271 -0.32 -5.07 -11.95
C GLY A 271 -1.19 -4.51 -10.82
N THR A 272 -1.86 -5.36 -10.05
CA THR A 272 -2.80 -4.95 -8.98
C THR A 272 -2.25 -3.88 -8.05
N MET A 273 -1.02 -4.06 -7.53
CA MET A 273 -0.41 -3.07 -6.66
C MET A 273 -0.15 -1.73 -7.36
N GLY A 274 0.27 -1.76 -8.63
CA GLY A 274 0.43 -0.53 -9.42
C GLY A 274 -0.91 0.17 -9.63
N GLN A 275 -1.96 -0.56 -10.00
CA GLN A 275 -3.30 0.00 -10.18
C GLN A 275 -3.83 0.66 -8.90
N LEU A 276 -3.74 -0.03 -7.76
CA LEU A 276 -4.18 0.49 -6.47
C LEU A 276 -3.35 1.70 -6.04
N THR A 277 -2.03 1.65 -6.22
CA THR A 277 -1.13 2.77 -5.92
C THR A 277 -1.45 3.99 -6.78
N ALA A 278 -1.68 3.79 -8.09
CA ALA A 278 -2.08 4.85 -9.00
C ALA A 278 -3.41 5.48 -8.60
N GLN A 279 -4.41 4.65 -8.27
CA GLN A 279 -5.71 5.16 -7.81
C GLN A 279 -5.59 5.95 -6.51
N VAL A 280 -4.82 5.50 -5.51
CA VAL A 280 -4.61 6.27 -4.26
C VAL A 280 -3.92 7.61 -4.54
N CYS A 281 -2.90 7.63 -5.41
CA CYS A 281 -2.24 8.87 -5.82
C CYS A 281 -3.21 9.83 -6.52
N THR A 282 -4.00 9.34 -7.48
CA THR A 282 -5.05 10.12 -8.17
C THR A 282 -6.09 10.62 -7.17
N ALA A 283 -6.50 9.79 -6.22
CA ALA A 283 -7.47 10.11 -5.18
C ALA A 283 -7.01 11.23 -4.25
N VAL A 284 -5.70 11.51 -4.13
CA VAL A 284 -5.18 12.68 -3.40
C VAL A 284 -4.79 13.86 -4.31
N GLY A 285 -5.18 13.82 -5.58
CA GLY A 285 -5.00 14.90 -6.53
C GLY A 285 -3.62 14.95 -7.22
N ALA A 286 -2.87 13.86 -7.18
CA ALA A 286 -1.61 13.75 -7.92
C ALA A 286 -1.86 13.53 -9.42
N ARG A 287 -0.93 13.99 -10.25
CA ARG A 287 -0.88 13.69 -11.68
C ARG A 287 -0.10 12.39 -11.89
N VAL A 288 -0.83 11.30 -12.11
CA VAL A 288 -0.24 9.95 -12.19
C VAL A 288 0.10 9.54 -13.62
N ILE A 289 1.33 9.08 -13.84
CA ILE A 289 1.80 8.44 -15.06
C ILE A 289 2.04 6.96 -14.77
N MET A 290 1.18 6.10 -15.28
CA MET A 290 1.35 4.65 -15.20
C MET A 290 2.32 4.19 -16.30
N VAL A 291 3.33 3.41 -15.94
CA VAL A 291 4.35 2.90 -16.86
C VAL A 291 4.34 1.38 -16.85
N GLY A 292 4.21 0.81 -18.05
CA GLY A 292 4.24 -0.62 -18.29
C GLY A 292 5.15 -0.97 -19.47
N LEU A 293 4.80 -2.08 -20.11
CA LEU A 293 5.46 -2.63 -21.29
C LEU A 293 4.35 -2.88 -22.32
N ASP A 294 4.68 -3.13 -23.58
CA ASP A 294 3.69 -3.25 -24.66
C ASP A 294 2.68 -4.37 -24.37
N ARG A 295 3.18 -5.51 -23.85
CA ARG A 295 2.34 -6.64 -23.41
C ARG A 295 1.31 -6.31 -22.30
N HIS A 296 1.41 -5.14 -21.67
CA HIS A 296 0.54 -4.71 -20.59
C HIS A 296 -0.57 -3.75 -21.05
N GLU A 297 -0.80 -3.60 -22.36
CA GLU A 297 -1.78 -2.67 -22.95
C GLU A 297 -3.13 -2.66 -22.23
N ALA A 298 -3.75 -3.84 -22.01
CA ALA A 298 -5.05 -3.92 -21.34
C ALA A 298 -5.02 -3.33 -19.91
N ARG A 299 -3.94 -3.55 -19.16
CA ARG A 299 -3.78 -3.03 -17.80
C ARG A 299 -3.46 -1.54 -17.80
N LEU A 300 -2.71 -1.06 -18.80
CA LEU A 300 -2.46 0.36 -18.98
C LEU A 300 -3.77 1.10 -19.28
N ARG A 301 -4.63 0.52 -20.11
CA ARG A 301 -5.99 1.03 -20.35
C ARG A 301 -6.81 1.09 -19.06
N THR A 302 -6.82 0.04 -18.24
CA THR A 302 -7.47 0.07 -16.92
C THR A 302 -6.95 1.20 -16.02
N ALA A 303 -5.64 1.47 -16.01
CA ALA A 303 -5.09 2.58 -15.23
C ALA A 303 -5.59 3.93 -15.75
N LYS A 304 -5.67 4.09 -17.07
CA LYS A 304 -6.17 5.30 -17.72
C LYS A 304 -7.65 5.53 -17.44
N ASP A 305 -8.47 4.48 -17.54
CA ASP A 305 -9.90 4.52 -17.25
C ASP A 305 -10.18 4.84 -15.77
N ASN A 306 -9.29 4.40 -14.87
CA ASN A 306 -9.33 4.70 -13.43
C ASN A 306 -8.63 6.03 -13.06
N GLY A 307 -8.48 6.95 -14.02
CA GLY A 307 -8.09 8.33 -13.75
C GLY A 307 -6.58 8.62 -13.77
N ALA A 308 -5.73 7.69 -14.19
CA ALA A 308 -4.33 8.04 -14.46
C ALA A 308 -4.25 9.14 -15.55
N TYR A 309 -3.38 10.12 -15.34
CA TYR A 309 -3.18 11.20 -16.31
C TYR A 309 -2.61 10.66 -17.62
N ALA A 310 -1.66 9.72 -17.54
CA ALA A 310 -1.15 8.97 -18.68
C ALA A 310 -0.91 7.51 -18.29
N ALA A 311 -1.03 6.61 -19.26
CA ALA A 311 -0.64 5.22 -19.11
C ALA A 311 0.09 4.79 -20.38
N VAL A 312 1.39 4.50 -20.26
CA VAL A 312 2.28 4.32 -21.41
C VAL A 312 3.18 3.10 -21.25
N SER A 313 3.61 2.55 -22.38
CA SER A 313 4.69 1.57 -22.41
C SER A 313 6.04 2.27 -22.51
N SER A 314 7.02 1.85 -21.72
CA SER A 314 8.39 2.36 -21.81
C SER A 314 9.15 1.84 -23.03
N GLU A 315 8.61 0.88 -23.78
CA GLU A 315 9.22 0.35 -25.01
C GLU A 315 8.91 1.23 -26.23
N SER A 316 7.77 1.92 -26.21
CA SER A 316 7.26 2.72 -27.31
C SER A 316 7.16 4.22 -27.00
N THR A 317 7.41 4.64 -25.75
CA THR A 317 7.35 6.04 -25.31
C THR A 317 8.62 6.44 -24.58
N ASP A 318 9.17 7.61 -24.91
CA ASP A 318 10.17 8.27 -24.06
C ASP A 318 9.48 8.83 -22.80
N VAL A 319 9.48 8.01 -21.75
CA VAL A 319 8.83 8.33 -20.47
C VAL A 319 9.47 9.57 -19.83
N ARG A 320 10.78 9.77 -19.98
CA ARG A 320 11.46 10.94 -19.40
C ARG A 320 11.02 12.21 -20.11
N ALA A 321 11.01 12.22 -21.43
CA ALA A 321 10.52 13.37 -22.21
C ALA A 321 9.05 13.70 -21.89
N LEU A 322 8.20 12.68 -21.69
CA LEU A 322 6.82 12.88 -21.24
C LEU A 322 6.77 13.58 -19.88
N ILE A 323 7.52 13.10 -18.89
CA ILE A 323 7.58 13.72 -17.56
C ILE A 323 8.08 15.16 -17.67
N ASP A 324 9.15 15.40 -18.42
CA ASP A 324 9.74 16.72 -18.59
C ASP A 324 8.76 17.71 -19.21
N SER A 325 7.98 17.28 -20.21
CA SER A 325 6.93 18.11 -20.81
C SER A 325 5.82 18.51 -19.84
N LEU A 326 5.61 17.74 -18.76
CA LEU A 326 4.58 17.97 -17.76
C LEU A 326 5.09 18.75 -16.54
N THR A 327 6.41 18.87 -16.40
CA THR A 327 7.10 19.37 -15.20
C THR A 327 8.13 20.45 -15.51
N ASP A 328 8.14 21.00 -16.73
CA ASP A 328 9.13 21.98 -17.19
C ASP A 328 10.58 21.49 -17.00
N GLY A 329 10.81 20.20 -17.24
CA GLY A 329 12.11 19.54 -17.07
C GLY A 329 12.50 19.19 -15.63
N MET A 330 11.62 19.43 -14.65
CA MET A 330 11.93 19.20 -13.24
C MET A 330 12.00 17.72 -12.88
N GLY A 331 11.28 16.84 -13.59
CA GLY A 331 11.15 15.42 -13.24
C GLY A 331 9.99 15.16 -12.27
N ALA A 332 9.77 13.89 -11.94
CA ALA A 332 8.71 13.47 -11.02
C ALA A 332 9.06 13.72 -9.55
N ASP A 333 8.06 14.05 -8.74
CA ASP A 333 8.21 14.19 -7.27
C ASP A 333 8.38 12.81 -6.61
N HIS A 334 7.59 11.83 -7.06
CA HIS A 334 7.58 10.48 -6.51
C HIS A 334 7.52 9.45 -7.63
N VAL A 335 8.19 8.32 -7.41
CA VAL A 335 8.07 7.12 -8.22
C VAL A 335 7.72 5.96 -7.30
N PHE A 336 6.72 5.16 -7.64
CA PHE A 336 6.41 3.91 -6.94
C PHE A 336 6.71 2.72 -7.84
N GLU A 337 7.66 1.88 -7.44
CA GLU A 337 8.05 0.67 -8.14
C GLU A 337 7.22 -0.52 -7.63
N CYS A 338 6.33 -1.01 -8.50
CA CYS A 338 5.34 -2.05 -8.17
C CYS A 338 5.53 -3.34 -8.99
N SER A 339 6.57 -3.43 -9.83
CA SER A 339 6.83 -4.60 -10.69
C SER A 339 7.81 -5.61 -10.08
N GLY A 340 8.69 -5.19 -9.17
CA GLY A 340 9.75 -6.04 -8.62
C GLY A 340 10.93 -6.21 -9.59
N SER A 341 11.05 -5.34 -10.60
CA SER A 341 12.11 -5.38 -11.60
C SER A 341 13.25 -4.41 -11.26
N VAL A 342 14.48 -4.92 -11.23
CA VAL A 342 15.71 -4.12 -11.05
C VAL A 342 15.85 -3.06 -12.15
N ALA A 343 15.45 -3.38 -13.38
CA ALA A 343 15.48 -2.44 -14.50
C ALA A 343 14.49 -1.28 -14.29
N GLN A 344 13.32 -1.57 -13.71
CA GLN A 344 12.32 -0.55 -13.41
C GLN A 344 12.69 0.30 -12.19
N VAL A 345 13.47 -0.23 -11.24
CA VAL A 345 14.07 0.59 -10.17
C VAL A 345 15.00 1.65 -10.75
N ASN A 346 15.92 1.28 -11.64
CA ASN A 346 16.87 2.21 -12.25
C ASN A 346 16.19 3.21 -13.19
N SER A 347 15.22 2.75 -13.98
CA SER A 347 14.37 3.65 -14.79
C SER A 347 13.59 4.61 -13.89
N GLY A 348 13.03 4.12 -12.79
CA GLY A 348 12.36 4.92 -11.79
C GLY A 348 13.24 6.02 -11.20
N LEU A 349 14.51 5.73 -10.87
CA LEU A 349 15.45 6.75 -10.42
C LEU A 349 15.63 7.86 -11.47
N SER A 350 15.76 7.52 -12.75
CA SER A 350 15.98 8.51 -13.83
C SER A 350 14.77 9.39 -14.12
N TYR A 351 13.58 8.96 -13.70
CA TYR A 351 12.35 9.74 -13.79
C TYR A 351 12.22 10.81 -12.71
N LEU A 352 12.94 10.68 -11.59
CA LEU A 352 12.84 11.62 -10.48
C LEU A 352 13.46 12.98 -10.81
N GLY A 353 12.85 14.01 -10.23
CA GLY A 353 13.48 15.31 -10.03
C GLY A 353 14.41 15.34 -8.83
N LYS A 354 15.14 16.45 -8.68
CA LYS A 354 15.96 16.67 -7.48
C LYS A 354 15.10 16.66 -6.21
N GLY A 355 15.54 15.98 -5.17
CA GLY A 355 14.81 15.76 -3.92
C GLY A 355 13.66 14.75 -4.03
N GLY A 356 13.51 14.09 -5.18
CA GLY A 356 12.44 13.12 -5.42
C GLY A 356 12.60 11.81 -4.65
N LYS A 357 11.50 11.05 -4.56
CA LYS A 357 11.45 9.81 -3.78
C LYS A 357 11.08 8.59 -4.61
N LEU A 358 11.86 7.52 -4.47
CA LEU A 358 11.54 6.20 -5.01
C LEU A 358 10.99 5.29 -3.91
N GLY A 359 9.73 4.90 -4.05
CA GLY A 359 9.08 3.91 -3.20
C GLY A 359 9.22 2.51 -3.76
N LEU A 360 9.88 1.63 -3.01
CA LEU A 360 9.97 0.20 -3.30
C LEU A 360 8.75 -0.49 -2.66
N VAL A 361 7.74 -0.78 -3.47
CA VAL A 361 6.48 -1.41 -3.03
C VAL A 361 6.48 -2.92 -3.30
N ALA A 362 7.17 -3.35 -4.35
CA ALA A 362 7.31 -4.75 -4.70
C ALA A 362 8.38 -5.48 -3.87
N PHE A 363 8.33 -6.81 -3.91
CA PHE A 363 9.41 -7.68 -3.44
C PHE A 363 10.33 -8.05 -4.61
N TYR A 364 11.65 -8.08 -4.34
CA TYR A 364 12.69 -8.42 -5.31
C TYR A 364 13.28 -9.79 -5.00
N LYS A 365 13.60 -10.54 -6.05
CA LYS A 365 14.23 -11.88 -5.94
C LYS A 365 15.75 -11.82 -5.93
N GLU A 366 16.30 -10.71 -6.42
CA GLU A 366 17.73 -10.50 -6.58
C GLU A 366 18.12 -9.17 -5.91
N PRO A 367 19.37 -9.03 -5.44
CA PRO A 367 19.89 -7.75 -4.94
C PRO A 367 19.76 -6.63 -5.98
N LEU A 368 19.43 -5.43 -5.52
CA LEU A 368 19.36 -4.25 -6.37
C LEU A 368 20.76 -3.68 -6.62
N THR A 369 21.14 -3.54 -7.89
CA THR A 369 22.24 -2.65 -8.28
C THR A 369 21.64 -1.33 -8.75
N ILE A 370 22.09 -0.23 -8.14
CA ILE A 370 21.61 1.12 -8.44
C ILE A 370 22.79 2.07 -8.67
N ASP A 371 22.57 3.11 -9.46
CA ASP A 371 23.51 4.23 -9.56
C ASP A 371 23.44 5.11 -8.30
N ALA A 372 24.37 4.87 -7.37
CA ALA A 372 24.46 5.65 -6.14
C ALA A 372 24.82 7.13 -6.38
N MET A 373 25.55 7.44 -7.47
CA MET A 373 25.89 8.83 -7.78
C MET A 373 24.65 9.60 -8.20
N GLN A 374 23.70 8.97 -8.88
CA GLN A 374 22.43 9.60 -9.20
C GLN A 374 21.62 9.97 -7.95
N VAL A 375 21.62 9.09 -6.94
CA VAL A 375 20.98 9.34 -5.64
C VAL A 375 21.64 10.53 -4.95
N VAL A 376 22.97 10.56 -4.89
CA VAL A 376 23.73 11.63 -4.21
C VAL A 376 23.57 12.98 -4.92
N HIS A 377 23.78 13.04 -6.24
CA HIS A 377 23.76 14.32 -6.97
C HIS A 377 22.39 15.00 -6.99
N ASN A 378 21.31 14.21 -6.90
CA ASN A 378 19.95 14.72 -6.92
C ASN A 378 19.29 14.69 -5.53
N GLU A 379 20.02 14.34 -4.47
CA GLU A 379 19.49 14.21 -3.11
C GLU A 379 18.21 13.36 -3.03
N LEU A 380 18.21 12.20 -3.72
CA LEU A 380 17.03 11.33 -3.79
C LEU A 380 16.87 10.50 -2.51
N GLU A 381 15.62 10.14 -2.20
CA GLU A 381 15.29 9.16 -1.16
C GLU A 381 14.84 7.83 -1.78
N ILE A 382 15.36 6.70 -1.28
CA ILE A 382 14.85 5.36 -1.60
C ILE A 382 14.20 4.79 -0.34
N VAL A 383 12.93 4.43 -0.45
CA VAL A 383 12.09 4.12 0.71
C VAL A 383 11.41 2.77 0.51
N GLY A 384 11.62 1.85 1.45
CA GLY A 384 10.92 0.57 1.47
C GLY A 384 9.52 0.69 2.05
N CYS A 385 8.52 0.13 1.35
CA CYS A 385 7.14 0.08 1.79
C CYS A 385 6.78 -1.37 2.13
N ARG A 386 6.30 -1.63 3.35
CA ARG A 386 5.98 -3.01 3.77
C ARG A 386 4.65 -3.07 4.51
N GLY A 387 3.73 -3.85 3.96
CA GLY A 387 2.44 -4.11 4.58
C GLY A 387 1.63 -2.84 4.79
N LYS A 388 0.89 -2.80 5.89
CA LYS A 388 -0.11 -1.77 6.18
C LYS A 388 -0.15 -1.41 7.66
N ARG A 389 -1.00 -0.45 8.03
CA ARG A 389 -1.44 -0.18 9.40
C ARG A 389 -2.96 -0.31 9.50
N ALA A 390 -3.49 -0.35 10.72
CA ALA A 390 -4.93 -0.30 10.94
C ALA A 390 -5.55 1.00 10.38
N SER A 391 -4.81 2.10 10.45
CA SER A 391 -5.19 3.37 9.83
C SER A 391 -5.31 3.28 8.31
N SER A 392 -4.55 2.41 7.66
CA SER A 392 -4.56 2.30 6.20
C SER A 392 -5.87 1.72 5.69
N PHE A 393 -6.49 0.78 6.42
CA PHE A 393 -7.83 0.27 6.11
C PHE A 393 -8.89 1.36 6.29
N ARG A 394 -8.84 2.12 7.39
CA ARG A 394 -9.79 3.22 7.63
C ARG A 394 -9.74 4.26 6.51
N THR A 395 -8.53 4.64 6.08
CA THR A 395 -8.35 5.56 4.96
C THR A 395 -8.82 4.95 3.64
N ALA A 396 -8.50 3.67 3.38
CA ALA A 396 -8.97 2.96 2.17
C ALA A 396 -10.50 2.93 2.07
N LEU A 397 -11.18 2.59 3.18
CA LEU A 397 -12.63 2.58 3.27
C LEU A 397 -13.23 3.98 3.07
N ALA A 398 -12.63 5.02 3.65
CA ALA A 398 -13.07 6.39 3.44
C ALA A 398 -12.95 6.83 1.97
N LEU A 399 -11.84 6.49 1.29
CA LEU A 399 -11.66 6.79 -0.13
C LEU A 399 -12.66 6.06 -1.03
N LEU A 400 -13.05 4.83 -0.67
CA LEU A 400 -14.11 4.09 -1.36
C LEU A 400 -15.48 4.71 -1.14
N ASP A 401 -15.82 5.02 0.11
CA ASP A 401 -17.12 5.60 0.47
C ASP A 401 -17.34 6.97 -0.19
N GLU A 402 -16.27 7.76 -0.31
CA GLU A 402 -16.27 9.04 -1.04
C GLU A 402 -16.25 8.88 -2.58
N GLY A 403 -16.23 7.65 -3.11
CA GLY A 403 -16.19 7.37 -4.54
C GLY A 403 -14.91 7.84 -5.23
N ARG A 404 -13.79 7.97 -4.50
CA ARG A 404 -12.51 8.49 -5.01
C ARG A 404 -11.71 7.45 -5.78
N LEU A 405 -12.05 6.17 -5.65
CA LEU A 405 -11.43 5.04 -6.35
C LEU A 405 -12.43 3.89 -6.51
N SER A 406 -12.13 2.94 -7.41
CA SER A 406 -12.97 1.78 -7.71
C SER A 406 -12.17 0.48 -7.75
N LEU A 407 -12.71 -0.58 -7.17
CA LEU A 407 -12.06 -1.89 -7.10
C LEU A 407 -12.59 -2.88 -8.13
N SER A 408 -13.86 -2.77 -8.51
CA SER A 408 -14.50 -3.62 -9.51
C SER A 408 -13.66 -3.82 -10.79
N PRO A 409 -13.09 -2.76 -11.44
CA PRO A 409 -12.28 -2.94 -12.65
C PRO A 409 -10.98 -3.73 -12.46
N LEU A 410 -10.57 -3.98 -11.21
CA LEU A 410 -9.34 -4.71 -10.89
C LEU A 410 -9.58 -6.22 -10.70
N ILE A 411 -10.84 -6.65 -10.59
CA ILE A 411 -11.19 -8.06 -10.51
C ILE A 411 -11.07 -8.64 -11.93
N GLY A 412 -10.00 -9.38 -12.17
CA GLY A 412 -9.69 -9.97 -13.47
C GLY A 412 -10.31 -11.35 -13.68
N SER A 413 -10.40 -12.14 -12.61
CA SER A 413 -11.08 -13.43 -12.63
C SER A 413 -11.62 -13.81 -11.26
N VAL A 414 -12.70 -14.59 -11.27
CA VAL A 414 -13.29 -15.19 -10.07
C VAL A 414 -13.31 -16.71 -10.26
N ARG A 415 -12.90 -17.46 -9.23
CA ARG A 415 -12.72 -18.91 -9.25
C ARG A 415 -13.24 -19.53 -7.97
N SER A 416 -13.69 -20.78 -8.04
CA SER A 416 -14.01 -21.59 -6.86
C SER A 416 -12.75 -22.24 -6.28
N LEU A 417 -12.81 -22.83 -5.08
CA LEU A 417 -11.69 -23.59 -4.52
C LEU A 417 -11.31 -24.83 -5.34
N ASP A 418 -12.24 -25.36 -6.14
CA ASP A 418 -11.98 -26.48 -7.04
C ASP A 418 -11.00 -26.09 -8.16
N GLU A 419 -10.98 -24.82 -8.55
CA GLU A 419 -10.18 -24.26 -9.65
C GLU A 419 -8.91 -23.55 -9.14
N TRP A 420 -8.39 -23.97 -7.97
CA TRP A 420 -7.32 -23.24 -7.28
C TRP A 420 -5.99 -23.27 -8.03
N ASP A 421 -5.70 -24.36 -8.75
CA ASP A 421 -4.47 -24.50 -9.53
C ASP A 421 -4.50 -23.61 -10.76
N GLU A 422 -5.63 -23.54 -11.51
CA GLU A 422 -5.76 -22.57 -12.60
C GLU A 422 -5.70 -21.13 -12.07
N ALA A 423 -6.34 -20.86 -10.93
CA ALA A 423 -6.29 -19.55 -10.27
C ALA A 423 -4.85 -19.10 -9.98
N ILE A 424 -3.99 -20.01 -9.50
CA ILE A 424 -2.56 -19.73 -9.25
C ILE A 424 -1.79 -19.45 -10.54
N GLU A 425 -2.10 -20.14 -11.64
CA GLU A 425 -1.47 -19.90 -12.94
C GLU A 425 -1.83 -18.54 -13.56
N GLU A 426 -3.05 -18.07 -13.29
CA GLU A 426 -3.54 -16.76 -13.73
C GLU A 426 -2.88 -15.59 -13.00
N VAL A 427 -2.38 -15.80 -11.78
CA VAL A 427 -1.71 -14.75 -11.00
C VAL A 427 -0.51 -14.20 -11.76
N GLY A 428 -0.57 -12.91 -12.08
CA GLY A 428 0.44 -12.19 -12.84
C GLY A 428 0.19 -12.13 -14.34
N ARG A 429 -0.78 -12.87 -14.88
CA ARG A 429 -1.32 -12.71 -16.25
C ARG A 429 -2.49 -11.71 -16.29
N GLY A 430 -3.29 -11.64 -15.23
CA GLY A 430 -4.36 -10.65 -15.05
C GLY A 430 -4.01 -9.52 -14.09
N LEU A 431 -5.06 -8.86 -13.57
CA LEU A 431 -4.99 -7.96 -12.42
C LEU A 431 -5.14 -8.78 -11.14
N LYS A 432 -6.35 -8.94 -10.59
CA LYS A 432 -6.61 -9.75 -9.40
C LYS A 432 -7.41 -11.02 -9.74
N VAL A 433 -6.99 -12.14 -9.16
CA VAL A 433 -7.77 -13.38 -9.09
C VAL A 433 -8.42 -13.45 -7.72
N ILE A 434 -9.73 -13.64 -7.67
CA ILE A 434 -10.51 -13.80 -6.44
C ILE A 434 -11.03 -15.23 -6.35
N MET A 435 -10.80 -15.87 -5.20
CA MET A 435 -11.33 -17.18 -4.87
C MET A 435 -12.61 -17.04 -4.05
N LEU A 436 -13.57 -17.94 -4.30
CA LEU A 436 -14.81 -18.08 -3.55
C LEU A 436 -14.77 -19.37 -2.72
N PRO A 437 -14.50 -19.27 -1.42
CA PRO A 437 -14.45 -20.46 -0.57
C PRO A 437 -15.80 -21.14 -0.34
N GLY A 438 -16.91 -20.41 -0.49
CA GLY A 438 -18.27 -20.94 -0.29
C GLY A 438 -18.84 -20.74 1.12
N GLY A 439 -18.11 -20.05 2.02
CA GLY A 439 -18.53 -19.84 3.40
C GLY A 439 -19.63 -18.79 3.58
N ALA A 440 -19.62 -17.73 2.77
CA ALA A 440 -20.65 -16.69 2.74
C ALA A 440 -21.03 -16.34 1.30
N ALA A 441 -22.30 -15.97 1.08
CA ALA A 441 -22.77 -15.53 -0.22
C ALA A 441 -22.22 -14.13 -0.56
N LEU A 442 -22.03 -13.87 -1.86
CA LEU A 442 -21.67 -12.54 -2.35
C LEU A 442 -22.90 -11.65 -2.44
N ASP A 443 -22.71 -10.35 -2.22
CA ASP A 443 -23.79 -9.35 -2.34
C ASP A 443 -24.05 -8.94 -3.80
N SER A 444 -23.15 -9.30 -4.72
CA SER A 444 -23.20 -8.91 -6.13
C SER A 444 -22.97 -10.10 -7.06
N PRO A 445 -23.51 -10.05 -8.30
CA PRO A 445 -23.13 -11.01 -9.34
C PRO A 445 -21.62 -10.98 -9.59
N LEU A 446 -21.12 -12.09 -10.13
CA LEU A 446 -19.74 -12.16 -10.61
C LEU A 446 -19.57 -11.28 -11.87
N PRO A 447 -18.41 -10.61 -12.03
CA PRO A 447 -18.13 -9.74 -13.16
C PRO A 447 -18.03 -10.45 -14.50
#